data_AF-A0A6L7Y990-F1
#
_entry.id   AF-A0A6L7Y990-F1
#
_cell.length_a   1.000
_cell.length_b   1.000
_cell.length_c   1.000
_cell.angle_alpha   90.00
_cell.angle_beta   90.00
_cell.angle_gamma   90.00
#
_symmetry.space_group_name_H-M   'P 1'
#
loop_
_entity.id
_entity.type
_entity.pdbx_description
1 polymer ?
#
loop_
_entity_poly.entity_id
_entity_poly.type
_entity_poly.pdbx_seq_one_letter_code
_entity_poly.pdbx_strand_id
1 'polypeptide(L)'
;MSRHATALRAGALALIALAAAWMALGPGPTAREALGCAFLRHPHTYEADRARSTYLAAIEAASVDALFAGNTTFGLPAIEQGTRANRTKDAARRIPATLLKAIAWVESNMTMASRSVTYHSEGDALVSFDCGHGIMQVTTGMTVPLGAAQQPTPVQVSIATHYAHNIARGAFILADKWNGAPNERPIVGTDTNSDPGLIENWYYATWSYNGFTGPGSRMSNHPADPGFGSWPRPAYRCDGEQARNRYPYQELVWGCMASPPVISGQPLWDAVPATLPDPNDPRYFAALAPSAFQFPYAAMDMPTPQPAHEDAIPQIAANYRPSVLGQPVLRVDAGKLVLRTDGSPTEARATIRVRNGGTGILSWLVQPPGGWLVADPPAGVALGAGLQCTDPCSPVAEITITVNPTLLPSASATGTLRIT
;
A
#
# COMPACT_ATOMS: atom_id res chain seq x y z
N MET A 1 -51.03 -22.63 -50.69
CA MET A 1 -49.56 -22.61 -50.62
C MET A 1 -49.05 -21.37 -49.87
N SER A 2 -49.09 -21.29 -48.53
CA SER A 2 -48.42 -20.16 -47.84
C SER A 2 -48.17 -20.30 -46.32
N ARG A 3 -48.18 -21.50 -45.72
CA ARG A 3 -47.92 -21.65 -44.27
C ARG A 3 -46.63 -22.39 -43.90
N HIS A 4 -45.97 -23.06 -44.85
CA HIS A 4 -44.72 -23.79 -44.57
C HIS A 4 -43.44 -23.02 -44.91
N ALA A 5 -43.52 -21.94 -45.70
CA ALA A 5 -42.34 -21.13 -46.04
C ALA A 5 -41.94 -20.13 -44.93
N THR A 6 -42.88 -19.75 -44.05
CA THR A 6 -42.67 -18.74 -43.00
C THR A 6 -42.02 -19.32 -41.75
N ALA A 7 -42.27 -20.60 -41.45
CA ALA A 7 -41.68 -21.28 -40.28
C ALA A 7 -40.18 -21.57 -40.45
N LEU A 8 -39.74 -21.94 -41.66
CA LEU A 8 -38.31 -22.20 -41.92
C LEU A 8 -37.46 -20.92 -41.91
N ARG A 9 -38.01 -19.76 -42.29
CA ARG A 9 -37.27 -18.49 -42.25
C ARG A 9 -37.12 -17.92 -40.83
N ALA A 10 -38.09 -18.16 -39.95
CA ALA A 10 -38.00 -17.74 -38.55
C ALA A 10 -36.98 -18.59 -37.74
N GLY A 11 -36.89 -19.90 -38.02
CA GLY A 11 -35.92 -20.79 -37.38
C GLY A 11 -34.46 -20.52 -37.76
N ALA A 12 -34.21 -20.19 -39.04
CA ALA A 12 -32.86 -19.88 -39.52
C ALA A 12 -32.33 -18.53 -39.01
N LEU A 13 -33.19 -17.51 -38.87
CA LEU A 13 -32.83 -16.21 -38.29
C LEU A 13 -32.58 -16.29 -36.77
N ALA A 14 -33.32 -17.15 -36.05
CA ALA A 14 -33.09 -17.37 -34.62
C ALA A 14 -31.76 -18.10 -34.33
N LEU A 15 -31.37 -19.06 -35.18
CA LEU A 15 -30.10 -19.78 -35.04
C LEU A 15 -28.87 -18.93 -35.41
N ILE A 16 -28.99 -18.02 -36.38
CA ILE A 16 -27.92 -17.07 -36.72
C ILE A 16 -27.79 -15.99 -35.62
N ALA A 17 -28.89 -15.54 -35.02
CA ALA A 17 -28.85 -14.61 -33.89
C ALA A 17 -28.24 -15.25 -32.61
N LEU A 18 -28.50 -16.53 -32.34
CA LEU A 18 -27.87 -17.25 -31.22
C LEU A 18 -26.38 -17.56 -31.46
N ALA A 19 -25.97 -17.88 -32.70
CA ALA A 19 -24.57 -18.09 -33.04
C ALA A 19 -23.75 -16.77 -33.04
N ALA A 20 -24.35 -15.65 -33.44
CA ALA A 20 -23.74 -14.33 -33.33
C ALA A 20 -23.65 -13.84 -31.87
N ALA A 21 -24.62 -14.19 -31.02
CA ALA A 21 -24.56 -13.91 -29.59
C ALA A 21 -23.46 -14.72 -28.87
N TRP A 22 -23.17 -15.94 -29.32
CA TRP A 22 -22.05 -16.75 -28.79
C TRP A 22 -20.67 -16.31 -29.31
N MET A 23 -20.58 -15.72 -30.51
CA MET A 23 -19.30 -15.17 -31.02
C MET A 23 -19.02 -13.72 -30.56
N ALA A 24 -20.04 -12.96 -30.14
CA ALA A 24 -19.86 -11.66 -29.48
C ALA A 24 -19.52 -11.79 -27.99
N LEU A 25 -19.78 -12.97 -27.41
CA LEU A 25 -19.18 -13.42 -26.16
C LEU A 25 -17.83 -14.06 -26.49
N GLY A 26 -16.87 -13.25 -26.95
CA GLY A 26 -15.45 -13.61 -26.79
C GLY A 26 -15.21 -14.02 -25.33
N PRO A 27 -14.16 -14.80 -25.01
CA PRO A 27 -13.92 -15.27 -23.64
C PRO A 27 -14.11 -14.06 -22.73
N GLY A 28 -15.19 -14.09 -21.93
CA GLY A 28 -15.45 -13.04 -20.95
C GLY A 28 -14.17 -12.86 -20.16
N PRO A 29 -13.88 -11.65 -19.63
CA PRO A 29 -12.68 -11.45 -18.83
C PRO A 29 -12.58 -12.64 -17.90
N THR A 30 -11.55 -13.46 -18.10
CA THR A 30 -11.32 -14.66 -17.31
C THR A 30 -11.59 -14.21 -15.89
N ALA A 31 -12.57 -14.84 -15.23
CA ALA A 31 -12.96 -14.48 -13.88
C ALA A 31 -11.65 -14.24 -13.16
N ARG A 32 -11.34 -12.96 -12.85
CA ARG A 32 -10.06 -12.62 -12.24
C ARG A 32 -10.01 -13.56 -11.07
N GLU A 33 -9.08 -14.52 -11.07
CA GLU A 33 -8.85 -15.31 -9.88
C GLU A 33 -8.80 -14.28 -8.77
N ALA A 34 -9.64 -14.45 -7.74
CA ALA A 34 -9.59 -13.58 -6.60
C ALA A 34 -8.16 -13.70 -6.08
N LEU A 35 -7.30 -12.75 -6.47
CA LEU A 35 -5.90 -12.80 -6.16
C LEU A 35 -5.86 -12.64 -4.64
N GLY A 36 -5.62 -13.74 -3.93
CA GLY A 36 -5.46 -13.73 -2.49
C GLY A 36 -4.35 -12.77 -2.07
N CYS A 37 -4.31 -12.37 -0.82
CA CYS A 37 -3.22 -11.52 -0.34
C CYS A 37 -1.87 -12.27 -0.36
N ALA A 38 -0.76 -11.52 -0.32
CA ALA A 38 0.59 -12.09 -0.31
C ALA A 38 0.82 -13.11 0.83
N PHE A 39 0.02 -13.03 1.89
CA PHE A 39 0.07 -13.93 3.03
C PHE A 39 -1.28 -14.60 3.26
N LEU A 40 -1.25 -15.92 3.45
CA LEU A 40 -2.43 -16.70 3.84
C LEU A 40 -2.85 -16.45 5.30
N ARG A 41 -1.89 -16.04 6.14
CA ARG A 41 -2.10 -15.52 7.49
C ARG A 41 -1.32 -14.23 7.65
N HIS A 42 -1.88 -13.26 8.36
CA HIS A 42 -1.19 -11.99 8.55
C HIS A 42 0.11 -12.22 9.31
N PRO A 43 1.26 -11.78 8.78
CA PRO A 43 2.51 -11.88 9.52
C PRO A 43 2.46 -10.94 10.71
N HIS A 44 3.16 -11.28 11.78
CA HIS A 44 3.31 -10.36 12.90
C HIS A 44 4.22 -9.19 12.50
N THR A 45 3.94 -8.00 13.04
CA THR A 45 4.71 -6.76 12.89
C THR A 45 4.79 -6.02 14.21
N TYR A 46 5.75 -5.11 14.34
CA TYR A 46 5.84 -4.21 15.50
C TYR A 46 4.91 -3.00 15.35
N GLU A 47 4.15 -2.70 16.41
CA GLU A 47 3.43 -1.44 16.60
C GLU A 47 4.20 -0.55 17.57
N ALA A 48 4.63 0.62 17.08
CA ALA A 48 5.45 1.57 17.83
C ALA A 48 4.62 2.41 18.81
N ASP A 49 5.10 3.62 19.12
CA ASP A 49 4.53 4.48 20.14
C ASP A 49 3.15 5.03 19.80
N ARG A 50 2.35 5.24 20.85
CA ARG A 50 1.01 5.84 20.76
C ARG A 50 1.02 7.25 20.17
N ALA A 51 2.10 8.01 20.39
CA ALA A 51 2.24 9.38 19.91
C ALA A 51 2.59 9.46 18.42
N ARG A 52 2.79 8.31 17.75
CA ARG A 52 3.17 8.19 16.33
C ARG A 52 4.49 8.84 15.98
N SER A 53 5.30 9.22 16.97
CA SER A 53 6.58 9.91 16.78
C SER A 53 7.56 9.07 15.96
N THR A 54 7.61 7.76 16.20
CA THR A 54 8.45 6.82 15.42
C THR A 54 8.07 6.84 13.94
N TYR A 55 6.77 6.85 13.63
CA TYR A 55 6.27 6.80 12.25
C TYR A 55 6.39 8.16 11.55
N LEU A 56 6.13 9.26 12.26
CA LEU A 56 6.31 10.62 11.74
C LEU A 56 7.75 10.88 11.33
N ALA A 57 8.72 10.50 12.16
CA ALA A 57 10.13 10.62 11.81
C ALA A 57 10.52 9.76 10.59
N ALA A 58 9.92 8.56 10.47
CA ALA A 58 10.19 7.69 9.33
C ALA A 58 9.56 8.24 8.04
N ILE A 59 8.38 8.85 8.13
CA ILE A 59 7.72 9.56 7.03
C ILE A 59 8.58 10.74 6.57
N GLU A 60 9.09 11.55 7.50
CA GLU A 60 10.00 12.65 7.19
C GLU A 60 11.25 12.17 6.48
N ALA A 61 11.89 11.11 6.98
CA ALA A 61 13.08 10.54 6.33
C ALA A 61 12.77 9.93 4.96
N ALA A 62 11.63 9.26 4.80
CA ALA A 62 11.20 8.74 3.51
C ALA A 62 10.93 9.86 2.49
N SER A 63 10.38 11.00 2.95
CA SER A 63 10.01 12.14 2.10
C SER A 63 11.20 12.82 1.42
N VAL A 64 12.43 12.58 1.89
CA VAL A 64 13.68 13.13 1.35
C VAL A 64 14.70 12.04 0.99
N ASP A 65 14.24 10.82 0.70
CA ASP A 65 15.06 9.66 0.29
C ASP A 65 16.13 9.21 1.31
N ALA A 66 16.00 9.59 2.60
CA ALA A 66 17.02 9.34 3.61
C ALA A 66 17.02 7.92 4.19
N LEU A 67 15.95 7.13 3.98
CA LEU A 67 15.87 5.75 4.49
C LEU A 67 16.56 4.73 3.59
N PHE A 68 16.41 4.86 2.27
CA PHE A 68 16.85 3.84 1.30
C PHE A 68 17.38 4.45 0.00
N ALA A 69 18.10 5.57 0.08
CA ALA A 69 18.68 6.26 -1.07
C ALA A 69 19.28 5.30 -2.11
N GLY A 70 18.83 5.43 -3.36
CA GLY A 70 19.29 4.62 -4.49
C GLY A 70 18.75 3.19 -4.56
N ASN A 71 17.97 2.72 -3.57
CA ASN A 71 17.29 1.43 -3.64
C ASN A 71 16.11 1.51 -4.61
N THR A 72 16.02 0.55 -5.54
CA THR A 72 14.98 0.56 -6.60
C THR A 72 13.58 0.16 -6.13
N THR A 73 13.44 -0.34 -4.90
CA THR A 73 12.16 -0.82 -4.35
C THR A 73 11.62 0.12 -3.28
N PHE A 74 12.52 0.65 -2.43
CA PHE A 74 12.20 1.44 -1.24
C PHE A 74 12.77 2.86 -1.28
N GLY A 75 13.75 3.17 -2.12
CA GLY A 75 14.29 4.52 -2.26
C GLY A 75 13.38 5.36 -3.16
N LEU A 76 13.28 6.66 -2.92
CA LEU A 76 12.51 7.54 -3.80
C LEU A 76 13.10 7.48 -5.22
N PRO A 77 12.28 7.27 -6.26
CA PRO A 77 12.74 7.42 -7.63
C PRO A 77 13.12 8.88 -7.92
N ALA A 78 13.78 9.12 -9.05
CA ALA A 78 13.94 10.49 -9.54
C ALA A 78 12.56 11.15 -9.71
N ILE A 79 12.42 12.41 -9.32
CA ILE A 79 11.15 13.14 -9.42
C ILE A 79 11.16 13.93 -10.72
N GLU A 80 10.08 13.76 -11.49
CA GLU A 80 9.92 14.48 -12.75
C GLU A 80 9.30 15.86 -12.56
N GLN A 81 9.72 16.84 -13.34
CA GLN A 81 9.09 18.17 -13.40
C GLN A 81 9.09 18.68 -14.85
N GLY A 82 8.36 19.76 -15.09
CA GLY A 82 8.23 20.38 -16.40
C GLY A 82 6.82 20.28 -16.97
N THR A 83 6.66 20.83 -18.18
CA THR A 83 5.40 20.81 -18.92
C THR A 83 5.13 19.43 -19.53
N ARG A 84 3.92 19.21 -20.06
CA ARG A 84 3.57 17.97 -20.79
C ARG A 84 4.54 17.63 -21.92
N ALA A 85 5.04 18.64 -22.63
CA ALA A 85 5.96 18.43 -23.76
C ALA A 85 7.42 18.23 -23.31
N ASN A 86 7.80 18.74 -22.14
CA ASN A 86 9.19 18.85 -21.69
C ASN A 86 9.34 18.40 -20.23
N ARG A 87 9.18 17.11 -19.97
CA ARG A 87 9.46 16.51 -18.65
C ARG A 87 10.95 16.21 -18.48
N THR A 88 11.49 16.49 -17.31
CA THR A 88 12.88 16.23 -16.93
C THR A 88 12.93 15.52 -15.58
N LYS A 89 14.01 14.78 -15.29
CA LYS A 89 14.20 14.00 -14.03
C LYS A 89 15.16 14.69 -13.05
N ASP A 90 15.26 16.00 -13.16
CA ASP A 90 16.30 16.80 -12.49
C ASP A 90 15.80 17.42 -11.16
N ALA A 91 14.53 17.21 -10.81
CA ALA A 91 14.00 17.72 -9.55
C ALA A 91 14.61 16.98 -8.36
N ALA A 92 14.66 17.67 -7.21
CA ALA A 92 15.08 17.05 -5.96
C ALA A 92 14.20 15.83 -5.64
N ARG A 93 14.81 14.75 -5.15
CA ARG A 93 14.08 13.56 -4.68
C ARG A 93 13.35 13.85 -3.39
N ARG A 94 12.20 14.49 -3.52
CA ARG A 94 11.44 15.01 -2.41
C ARG A 94 9.94 14.88 -2.66
N ILE A 95 9.24 14.56 -1.58
CA ILE A 95 7.79 14.65 -1.45
C ILE A 95 7.52 15.61 -0.29
N PRO A 96 6.49 16.48 -0.35
CA PRO A 96 6.03 17.21 0.84
C PRO A 96 5.73 16.23 1.99
N ALA A 97 6.42 16.38 3.12
CA ALA A 97 6.32 15.47 4.25
C ALA A 97 4.91 15.50 4.86
N THR A 98 4.29 16.66 4.96
CA THR A 98 2.93 16.86 5.47
C THR A 98 1.88 16.17 4.59
N LEU A 99 2.09 16.13 3.27
CA LEU A 99 1.26 15.34 2.36
C LEU A 99 1.38 13.84 2.66
N LEU A 100 2.60 13.35 2.83
CA LEU A 100 2.86 11.95 3.12
C LEU A 100 2.31 11.53 4.50
N LYS A 101 2.39 12.43 5.50
CA LYS A 101 1.76 12.28 6.82
C LYS A 101 0.24 12.16 6.70
N ALA A 102 -0.40 13.07 5.97
CA ALA A 102 -1.84 13.04 5.76
C ALA A 102 -2.30 11.77 5.04
N ILE A 103 -1.57 11.31 4.01
CA ILE A 103 -1.83 10.02 3.35
C ILE A 103 -1.73 8.87 4.36
N ALA A 104 -0.63 8.75 5.11
CA ALA A 104 -0.46 7.70 6.12
C ALA A 104 -1.59 7.67 7.15
N TRP A 105 -2.11 8.85 7.54
CA TRP A 105 -3.26 8.95 8.42
C TRP A 105 -4.55 8.48 7.75
N VAL A 106 -4.87 8.97 6.55
CA VAL A 106 -6.08 8.57 5.83
C VAL A 106 -6.08 7.07 5.55
N GLU A 107 -4.93 6.48 5.23
CA GLU A 107 -4.79 5.06 4.95
C GLU A 107 -5.02 4.17 6.17
N SER A 108 -4.39 4.48 7.32
CA SER A 108 -4.32 3.53 8.44
C SER A 108 -4.44 4.14 9.85
N ASN A 109 -4.73 5.44 9.96
CA ASN A 109 -4.49 6.24 11.17
C ASN A 109 -3.03 6.13 11.66
N MET A 110 -2.08 6.03 10.72
CA MET A 110 -0.67 5.76 11.00
C MET A 110 -0.45 4.54 11.91
N THR A 111 -1.00 3.39 11.53
CA THR A 111 -0.89 2.15 12.31
C THR A 111 -0.24 1.07 11.47
N MET A 112 0.76 0.38 12.03
CA MET A 112 1.46 -0.71 11.34
C MET A 112 0.78 -2.06 11.60
N ALA A 113 0.44 -2.33 12.85
CA ALA A 113 -0.23 -3.55 13.26
C ALA A 113 -1.76 -3.38 13.31
N SER A 114 -2.49 -4.49 13.44
CA SER A 114 -3.92 -4.49 13.72
C SER A 114 -4.25 -3.63 14.95
N ARG A 115 -5.43 -3.02 14.98
CA ARG A 115 -5.90 -2.17 16.09
C ARG A 115 -6.00 -2.91 17.44
N SER A 116 -5.98 -4.24 17.41
CA SER A 116 -5.94 -5.07 18.62
C SER A 116 -4.55 -5.16 19.26
N VAL A 117 -3.50 -4.75 18.55
CA VAL A 117 -2.11 -4.82 19.03
C VAL A 117 -1.82 -3.61 19.90
N THR A 118 -1.25 -3.86 21.07
CA THR A 118 -0.86 -2.81 22.02
C THR A 118 0.36 -2.06 21.50
N TYR A 119 0.46 -0.77 21.79
CA TYR A 119 1.66 0.02 21.49
C TYR A 119 2.90 -0.59 22.15
N HIS A 120 4.04 -0.47 21.45
CA HIS A 120 5.28 -1.12 21.84
C HIS A 120 5.16 -2.64 21.98
N SER A 121 4.37 -3.26 21.12
CA SER A 121 4.22 -4.72 21.04
C SER A 121 4.33 -5.18 19.60
N GLU A 122 4.42 -6.49 19.42
CA GLU A 122 4.16 -7.13 18.15
C GLU A 122 2.75 -7.76 18.12
N GLY A 123 2.25 -8.01 16.92
CA GLY A 123 1.08 -8.83 16.65
C GLY A 123 0.72 -8.76 15.16
N ASP A 124 -0.44 -9.28 14.77
CA ASP A 124 -0.90 -9.29 13.37
C ASP A 124 -0.73 -7.93 12.67
N ALA A 125 -0.16 -7.93 11.47
CA ALA A 125 -0.10 -6.75 10.62
C ALA A 125 -1.49 -6.20 10.30
N LEU A 126 -1.59 -4.88 10.12
CA LEU A 126 -2.80 -4.27 9.59
C LEU A 126 -2.92 -4.63 8.10
N VAL A 127 -3.93 -5.42 7.75
CA VAL A 127 -4.21 -5.81 6.37
C VAL A 127 -5.66 -5.49 6.02
N SER A 128 -5.88 -4.71 4.97
CA SER A 128 -7.21 -4.41 4.43
C SER A 128 -7.75 -5.52 3.53
N PHE A 129 -9.04 -5.47 3.23
CA PHE A 129 -9.72 -6.45 2.37
C PHE A 129 -9.19 -6.50 0.93
N ASP A 130 -8.53 -5.44 0.47
CA ASP A 130 -7.87 -5.34 -0.83
C ASP A 130 -6.36 -5.62 -0.76
N CYS A 131 -5.88 -6.21 0.34
CA CYS A 131 -4.49 -6.59 0.58
C CYS A 131 -3.52 -5.41 0.76
N GLY A 132 -4.01 -4.25 1.20
CA GLY A 132 -3.18 -3.14 1.65
C GLY A 132 -2.56 -3.43 3.01
N HIS A 133 -1.23 -3.29 3.12
CA HIS A 133 -0.49 -3.61 4.35
C HIS A 133 0.00 -2.35 5.07
N GLY A 134 -0.15 -2.32 6.39
CA GLY A 134 0.52 -1.41 7.32
C GLY A 134 0.16 0.07 7.15
N ILE A 135 1.10 0.93 7.53
CA ILE A 135 0.91 2.38 7.67
C ILE A 135 0.42 3.03 6.38
N MET A 136 1.04 2.67 5.26
CA MET A 136 0.77 3.26 3.95
C MET A 136 -0.23 2.45 3.11
N GLN A 137 -0.85 1.41 3.70
CA GLN A 137 -1.75 0.47 3.04
C GLN A 137 -1.21 0.02 1.67
N VAL A 138 0.03 -0.48 1.66
CA VAL A 138 0.72 -0.87 0.44
C VAL A 138 0.05 -2.11 -0.16
N THR A 139 -0.60 -1.95 -1.32
CA THR A 139 -1.22 -3.05 -2.09
C THR A 139 -0.38 -3.49 -3.29
N THR A 140 0.39 -2.57 -3.88
CA THR A 140 1.17 -2.85 -5.10
C THR A 140 2.27 -3.88 -4.85
N GLY A 141 2.14 -5.06 -5.47
CA GLY A 141 3.05 -6.19 -5.26
C GLY A 141 2.73 -7.04 -4.01
N MET A 142 1.60 -6.78 -3.35
CA MET A 142 1.16 -7.46 -2.12
C MET A 142 -0.05 -8.39 -2.31
N THR A 143 -0.40 -8.70 -3.55
CA THR A 143 -1.31 -9.80 -3.92
C THR A 143 -0.52 -11.08 -4.20
N VAL A 144 -1.21 -12.23 -4.21
CA VAL A 144 -0.83 -13.67 -4.22
C VAL A 144 0.67 -13.90 -4.11
N PRO A 145 1.17 -14.70 -3.15
CA PRO A 145 2.60 -14.93 -2.97
C PRO A 145 3.29 -15.18 -4.32
N LEU A 146 4.07 -14.19 -4.76
CA LEU A 146 4.77 -14.20 -6.04
C LEU A 146 6.08 -15.01 -5.95
N GLY A 147 6.34 -15.61 -4.79
CA GLY A 147 7.52 -16.42 -4.51
C GLY A 147 7.32 -17.90 -4.83
N ALA A 148 8.43 -18.63 -4.82
CA ALA A 148 8.43 -20.08 -5.02
C ALA A 148 7.55 -20.80 -4.00
N ALA A 149 6.89 -21.89 -4.42
CA ALA A 149 6.06 -22.74 -3.56
C ALA A 149 4.97 -21.98 -2.76
N GLN A 150 4.38 -20.92 -3.36
CA GLN A 150 3.34 -20.09 -2.74
C GLN A 150 3.79 -19.40 -1.45
N GLN A 151 5.09 -19.10 -1.32
CA GLN A 151 5.63 -18.34 -0.20
C GLN A 151 5.75 -16.84 -0.52
N PRO A 152 5.60 -15.96 0.48
CA PRO A 152 5.84 -14.53 0.28
C PRO A 152 7.31 -14.27 -0.07
N THR A 153 7.54 -13.24 -0.90
CA THR A 153 8.89 -12.79 -1.24
C THR A 153 9.52 -12.00 -0.09
N PRO A 154 10.86 -11.90 0.00
CA PRO A 154 11.51 -11.05 1.00
C PRO A 154 11.03 -9.59 1.00
N VAL A 155 10.73 -9.03 -0.18
CA VAL A 155 10.17 -7.68 -0.32
C VAL A 155 8.79 -7.59 0.32
N GLN A 156 7.91 -8.56 0.07
CA GLN A 156 6.58 -8.62 0.70
C GLN A 156 6.69 -8.71 2.21
N VAL A 157 7.64 -9.53 2.72
CA VAL A 157 7.92 -9.63 4.16
C VAL A 157 8.36 -8.29 4.72
N SER A 158 9.35 -7.62 4.12
CA SER A 158 9.80 -6.30 4.58
C SER A 158 8.66 -5.27 4.63
N ILE A 159 7.81 -5.22 3.60
CA ILE A 159 6.66 -4.31 3.54
C ILE A 159 5.64 -4.60 4.65
N ALA A 160 5.34 -5.88 4.90
CA ALA A 160 4.30 -6.29 5.84
C ALA A 160 4.75 -6.27 7.31
N THR A 161 6.05 -6.31 7.57
CA THR A 161 6.59 -6.56 8.93
C THR A 161 7.45 -5.42 9.48
N HIS A 162 7.86 -4.45 8.65
CA HIS A 162 8.74 -3.37 9.09
C HIS A 162 8.21 -2.00 8.66
N TYR A 163 7.86 -1.15 9.64
CA TYR A 163 7.25 0.16 9.40
C TYR A 163 8.07 1.06 8.46
N ALA A 164 9.41 1.12 8.61
CA ALA A 164 10.25 1.93 7.73
C ALA A 164 10.21 1.48 6.26
N HIS A 165 10.19 0.18 5.99
CA HIS A 165 10.05 -0.37 4.63
C HIS A 165 8.64 -0.10 4.08
N ASN A 166 7.61 -0.22 4.92
CA ASN A 166 6.23 0.09 4.55
C ASN A 166 6.05 1.56 4.15
N ILE A 167 6.52 2.48 4.99
CA ILE A 167 6.51 3.93 4.76
C ILE A 167 7.28 4.28 3.49
N ALA A 168 8.52 3.79 3.37
CA ALA A 168 9.36 4.06 2.21
C ALA A 168 8.74 3.52 0.91
N ARG A 169 8.06 2.36 0.97
CA ARG A 169 7.33 1.83 -0.19
C ARG A 169 6.11 2.67 -0.55
N GLY A 170 5.37 3.19 0.43
CA GLY A 170 4.28 4.15 0.17
C GLY A 170 4.79 5.44 -0.48
N ALA A 171 5.89 6.00 0.03
CA ALA A 171 6.54 7.18 -0.55
C ALA A 171 6.99 6.93 -2.00
N PHE A 172 7.62 5.78 -2.27
CA PHE A 172 7.94 5.33 -3.63
C PHE A 172 6.69 5.33 -4.53
N ILE A 173 5.58 4.72 -4.07
CA ILE A 173 4.36 4.59 -4.86
C ILE A 173 3.79 5.96 -5.20
N LEU A 174 3.77 6.90 -4.26
CA LEU A 174 3.31 8.26 -4.53
C LEU A 174 4.19 8.98 -5.57
N ALA A 175 5.51 8.86 -5.47
CA ALA A 175 6.43 9.41 -6.46
C ALA A 175 6.28 8.74 -7.84
N ASP A 176 6.03 7.43 -7.88
CA ASP A 176 5.74 6.69 -9.11
C ASP A 176 4.43 7.18 -9.75
N LYS A 177 3.38 7.45 -8.95
CA LYS A 177 2.13 8.05 -9.43
C LYS A 177 2.32 9.47 -9.98
N TRP A 178 3.16 10.26 -9.34
CA TRP A 178 3.54 11.58 -9.82
C TRP A 178 4.27 11.50 -11.18
N ASN A 179 5.24 10.60 -11.30
CA ASN A 179 6.00 10.36 -12.53
C ASN A 179 5.16 9.72 -13.65
N GLY A 180 3.96 9.21 -13.33
CA GLY A 180 3.00 8.77 -14.34
C GLY A 180 2.50 9.91 -15.24
N ALA A 181 2.64 11.18 -14.83
CA ALA A 181 2.29 12.31 -15.68
C ALA A 181 3.42 12.64 -16.68
N PRO A 182 3.12 12.90 -17.97
CA PRO A 182 1.78 13.05 -18.55
C PRO A 182 1.18 11.77 -19.17
N ASN A 183 1.93 10.67 -19.21
CA ASN A 183 1.60 9.49 -20.02
C ASN A 183 0.36 8.74 -19.51
N GLU A 184 0.24 8.64 -18.20
CA GLU A 184 -0.83 7.90 -17.52
C GLU A 184 -1.72 8.83 -16.68
N ARG A 185 -1.24 10.04 -16.38
CA ARG A 185 -1.91 11.00 -15.49
C ARG A 185 -1.86 12.42 -16.04
N PRO A 186 -2.84 13.28 -15.70
CA PRO A 186 -2.77 14.70 -16.02
C PRO A 186 -1.72 15.44 -15.17
N ILE A 187 -1.40 16.66 -15.60
CA ILE A 187 -0.45 17.55 -14.94
C ILE A 187 -1.19 18.66 -14.17
N VAL A 188 -0.74 18.90 -12.94
CA VAL A 188 -1.03 20.15 -12.22
C VAL A 188 0.22 21.02 -12.24
N GLY A 189 0.01 22.33 -12.34
CA GLY A 189 1.09 23.31 -12.42
C GLY A 189 1.56 23.56 -13.84
N THR A 190 0.63 23.66 -14.79
CA THR A 190 0.95 24.08 -16.16
C THR A 190 1.59 25.47 -16.24
N ASP A 191 1.43 26.28 -15.20
CA ASP A 191 1.99 27.62 -14.99
C ASP A 191 3.25 27.64 -14.09
N THR A 192 3.52 26.57 -13.34
CA THR A 192 4.67 26.44 -12.44
C THR A 192 5.66 25.36 -12.89
N ASN A 193 5.53 24.85 -14.11
CA ASN A 193 6.29 23.70 -14.61
C ASN A 193 6.15 22.46 -13.72
N SER A 194 4.98 22.26 -13.11
CA SER A 194 4.72 21.12 -12.22
C SER A 194 5.80 20.99 -11.15
N ASP A 195 6.15 22.10 -10.50
CA ASP A 195 7.15 22.13 -9.43
C ASP A 195 6.75 21.18 -8.29
N PRO A 196 7.54 20.13 -7.99
CA PRO A 196 7.24 19.19 -6.90
C PRO A 196 7.40 19.79 -5.50
N GLY A 197 7.98 20.98 -5.37
CA GLY A 197 8.03 21.74 -4.12
C GLY A 197 6.67 22.28 -3.67
N LEU A 198 5.73 22.46 -4.60
CA LEU A 198 4.39 22.97 -4.34
C LEU A 198 3.42 21.81 -4.07
N ILE A 199 2.79 21.79 -2.88
CA ILE A 199 1.89 20.72 -2.44
C ILE A 199 0.72 20.54 -3.42
N GLU A 200 0.17 21.65 -3.92
CA GLU A 200 -0.99 21.64 -4.80
C GLU A 200 -0.74 20.89 -6.11
N ASN A 201 0.50 20.88 -6.59
CA ASN A 201 0.86 20.16 -7.80
C ASN A 201 0.73 18.63 -7.64
N TRP A 202 0.74 18.11 -6.41
CA TRP A 202 0.61 16.68 -6.13
C TRP A 202 -0.83 16.14 -6.22
N TYR A 203 -1.82 17.00 -6.50
CA TYR A 203 -3.24 16.64 -6.48
C TYR A 203 -3.58 15.35 -7.26
N TYR A 204 -3.10 15.21 -8.50
CA TYR A 204 -3.36 14.00 -9.29
C TYR A 204 -2.55 12.78 -8.84
N ALA A 205 -1.36 12.97 -8.27
CA ALA A 205 -0.60 11.88 -7.65
C ALA A 205 -1.32 11.35 -6.41
N THR A 206 -1.87 12.24 -5.57
CA THR A 206 -2.68 11.88 -4.40
C THR A 206 -3.96 11.15 -4.80
N TRP A 207 -4.71 11.65 -5.80
CA TRP A 207 -5.86 10.92 -6.34
C TRP A 207 -5.45 9.53 -6.87
N SER A 208 -4.30 9.45 -7.50
CA SER A 208 -3.77 8.20 -8.05
C SER A 208 -3.29 7.20 -7.00
N TYR A 209 -2.92 7.67 -5.81
CA TYR A 209 -2.57 6.83 -4.68
C TYR A 209 -3.77 5.94 -4.31
N ASN A 210 -4.98 6.50 -4.34
CA ASN A 210 -6.24 5.78 -4.12
C ASN A 210 -6.91 5.28 -5.42
N GLY A 211 -6.14 5.10 -6.50
CA GLY A 211 -6.58 4.37 -7.69
C GLY A 211 -7.07 5.20 -8.88
N PHE A 212 -7.13 6.54 -8.79
CA PHE A 212 -7.52 7.43 -9.90
C PHE A 212 -8.82 7.01 -10.62
N THR A 213 -9.88 6.72 -9.88
CA THR A 213 -11.14 6.23 -10.46
C THR A 213 -12.10 7.38 -10.79
N GLY A 214 -12.72 7.30 -11.97
CA GLY A 214 -13.65 8.28 -12.50
C GLY A 214 -15.13 7.87 -12.47
N PRO A 215 -16.02 8.70 -13.04
CA PRO A 215 -17.45 8.41 -13.19
C PRO A 215 -17.68 7.08 -13.93
N GLY A 216 -18.65 6.29 -13.46
CA GLY A 216 -18.98 4.97 -14.03
C GLY A 216 -18.15 3.81 -13.49
N SER A 217 -17.15 4.06 -12.65
CA SER A 217 -16.50 3.00 -11.86
C SER A 217 -17.39 2.53 -10.70
N ARG A 218 -17.18 1.30 -10.22
CA ARG A 218 -17.93 0.74 -9.07
C ARG A 218 -17.71 1.54 -7.77
N MET A 219 -16.52 2.13 -7.63
CA MET A 219 -16.13 2.99 -6.51
C MET A 219 -15.38 4.19 -7.11
N SER A 220 -16.14 5.21 -7.47
CA SER A 220 -15.62 6.45 -8.03
C SER A 220 -15.04 7.31 -6.91
N ASN A 221 -13.93 7.95 -7.22
CA ASN A 221 -13.26 8.89 -6.34
C ASN A 221 -13.05 10.25 -7.03
N HIS A 222 -13.89 10.51 -8.02
CA HIS A 222 -13.90 11.75 -8.78
C HIS A 222 -14.55 12.87 -7.96
N PRO A 223 -13.96 14.08 -7.87
CA PRO A 223 -14.50 15.15 -7.03
C PRO A 223 -15.90 15.63 -7.43
N ALA A 224 -16.26 15.47 -8.71
CA ALA A 224 -17.60 15.74 -9.24
C ALA A 224 -18.59 14.56 -9.13
N ASP A 225 -18.23 13.47 -8.45
CA ASP A 225 -19.17 12.37 -8.24
C ASP A 225 -20.35 12.83 -7.36
N PRO A 226 -21.61 12.63 -7.79
CA PRO A 226 -22.78 13.05 -7.03
C PRO A 226 -22.91 12.34 -5.67
N GLY A 227 -22.27 11.17 -5.48
CA GLY A 227 -22.25 10.44 -4.22
C GLY A 227 -21.62 11.22 -3.06
N PHE A 228 -20.75 12.20 -3.35
CA PHE A 228 -20.16 13.09 -2.34
C PHE A 228 -21.01 14.32 -2.05
N GLY A 229 -22.14 14.52 -2.74
CA GLY A 229 -22.99 15.71 -2.60
C GLY A 229 -22.45 16.93 -3.37
N SER A 230 -23.10 18.08 -3.16
CA SER A 230 -22.79 19.34 -3.86
C SER A 230 -21.51 20.01 -3.36
N TRP A 231 -20.77 20.60 -4.29
CA TRP A 231 -19.68 21.54 -3.98
C TRP A 231 -20.23 22.92 -3.56
N PRO A 232 -19.56 23.67 -2.67
CA PRO A 232 -18.41 23.26 -1.86
C PRO A 232 -18.85 22.38 -0.69
N ARG A 233 -17.99 21.42 -0.36
CA ARG A 233 -18.17 20.58 0.83
C ARG A 233 -17.47 21.25 2.03
N PRO A 234 -17.97 21.08 3.27
CA PRO A 234 -17.23 21.52 4.44
C PRO A 234 -15.84 20.90 4.46
N ALA A 235 -14.79 21.66 4.78
CA ALA A 235 -13.44 21.11 4.86
C ALA A 235 -13.40 19.88 5.79
N TYR A 236 -12.74 18.82 5.35
CA TYR A 236 -12.59 17.60 6.15
C TYR A 236 -11.66 17.87 7.33
N ARG A 237 -12.09 17.52 8.54
CA ARG A 237 -11.29 17.58 9.76
C ARG A 237 -10.95 16.17 10.17
N CYS A 238 -9.67 15.92 10.44
CA CYS A 238 -9.19 14.59 10.82
C CYS A 238 -9.35 14.33 12.32
N ASP A 239 -10.46 14.79 12.87
CA ASP A 239 -10.90 14.66 14.26
C ASP A 239 -11.79 13.43 14.50
N GLY A 240 -12.28 12.81 13.43
CA GLY A 240 -13.14 11.62 13.48
C GLY A 240 -14.64 11.91 13.54
N GLU A 241 -15.06 13.18 13.49
CA GLU A 241 -16.47 13.58 13.53
C GLU A 241 -17.14 13.50 12.15
N GLN A 242 -16.38 13.68 11.08
CA GLN A 242 -16.88 13.66 9.70
C GLN A 242 -16.80 12.25 9.09
N ALA A 243 -17.91 11.82 8.48
CA ALA A 243 -17.97 10.57 7.74
C ALA A 243 -17.10 10.63 6.48
N ARG A 244 -16.08 9.77 6.41
CA ARG A 244 -15.09 9.75 5.32
C ARG A 244 -15.70 9.50 3.94
N ASN A 245 -16.74 8.68 3.84
CA ASN A 245 -17.40 8.33 2.58
C ASN A 245 -18.16 9.49 1.92
N ARG A 246 -18.18 10.68 2.54
CA ARG A 246 -18.78 11.90 1.98
C ARG A 246 -17.77 12.78 1.23
N TYR A 247 -16.50 12.38 1.19
CA TYR A 247 -15.43 13.15 0.58
C TYR A 247 -14.66 12.28 -0.41
N PRO A 248 -14.25 12.82 -1.56
CA PRO A 248 -13.23 12.19 -2.37
C PRO A 248 -11.90 12.18 -1.60
N TYR A 249 -11.02 11.24 -1.92
CA TYR A 249 -9.78 11.01 -1.19
C TYR A 249 -8.86 12.23 -1.09
N GLN A 250 -8.83 13.04 -2.14
CA GLN A 250 -8.06 14.28 -2.21
C GLN A 250 -8.53 15.26 -1.13
N GLU A 251 -9.85 15.40 -0.92
CA GLU A 251 -10.41 16.26 0.12
C GLU A 251 -10.12 15.71 1.53
N LEU A 252 -10.06 14.38 1.70
CA LEU A 252 -9.64 13.77 2.97
C LEU A 252 -8.18 14.12 3.30
N VAL A 253 -7.28 13.95 2.32
CA VAL A 253 -5.85 14.20 2.49
C VAL A 253 -5.58 15.69 2.72
N TRP A 254 -6.15 16.58 1.89
CA TRP A 254 -6.04 18.04 2.09
C TRP A 254 -6.61 18.48 3.42
N GLY A 255 -7.76 17.93 3.82
CA GLY A 255 -8.35 18.18 5.13
C GLY A 255 -7.43 17.79 6.27
N CYS A 256 -6.78 16.62 6.22
CA CYS A 256 -5.81 16.22 7.24
C CYS A 256 -4.54 17.07 7.26
N MET A 257 -4.09 17.60 6.12
CA MET A 257 -2.98 18.55 6.11
C MET A 257 -3.37 19.85 6.83
N ALA A 258 -4.58 20.37 6.57
CA ALA A 258 -5.07 21.62 7.13
C ALA A 258 -5.58 21.50 8.59
N SER A 259 -6.05 20.32 8.98
CA SER A 259 -6.64 20.01 10.29
C SER A 259 -6.10 18.67 10.78
N PRO A 260 -4.83 18.64 11.24
CA PRO A 260 -4.17 17.43 11.69
C PRO A 260 -4.90 16.76 12.85
N PRO A 261 -4.84 15.43 12.97
CA PRO A 261 -5.35 14.71 14.12
C PRO A 261 -4.62 15.14 15.40
N VAL A 262 -5.36 15.14 16.51
CA VAL A 262 -4.84 15.49 17.83
C VAL A 262 -4.68 14.23 18.68
N ILE A 263 -3.46 13.96 19.13
CA ILE A 263 -3.16 12.88 20.09
C ILE A 263 -2.64 13.51 21.37
N SER A 264 -3.24 13.12 22.51
CA SER A 264 -2.88 13.65 23.83
C SER A 264 -2.91 15.19 23.92
N GLY A 265 -3.86 15.81 23.21
CA GLY A 265 -4.03 17.27 23.17
C GLY A 265 -3.06 18.03 22.27
N GLN A 266 -2.20 17.33 21.52
CA GLN A 266 -1.28 17.95 20.55
C GLN A 266 -1.58 17.49 19.11
N PRO A 267 -1.60 18.39 18.12
CA PRO A 267 -1.67 18.00 16.73
C PRO A 267 -0.43 17.18 16.35
N LEU A 268 -0.59 16.16 15.51
CA LEU A 268 0.52 15.30 15.10
C LEU A 268 1.56 16.00 14.21
N TRP A 269 1.20 17.10 13.55
CA TRP A 269 2.10 17.94 12.75
C TRP A 269 1.54 19.36 12.67
N ASP A 270 2.37 20.30 12.20
CA ASP A 270 1.94 21.67 11.92
C ASP A 270 0.98 21.69 10.72
N ALA A 271 -0.14 22.39 10.88
CA ALA A 271 -1.15 22.47 9.82
C ALA A 271 -0.62 23.20 8.59
N VAL A 272 -0.83 22.62 7.41
CA VAL A 272 -0.59 23.26 6.11
C VAL A 272 -1.91 23.34 5.36
N PRO A 273 -2.54 24.52 5.25
CA PRO A 273 -3.84 24.69 4.60
C PRO A 273 -3.68 24.74 3.07
N ALA A 274 -3.13 23.67 2.50
CA ALA A 274 -2.93 23.53 1.05
C ALA A 274 -4.26 23.71 0.30
N THR A 275 -4.19 24.25 -0.91
CA THR A 275 -5.39 24.64 -1.65
C THR A 275 -5.89 23.53 -2.57
N LEU A 276 -7.17 23.20 -2.49
CA LEU A 276 -7.82 22.36 -3.49
C LEU A 276 -8.12 23.17 -4.76
N PRO A 277 -8.15 22.54 -5.95
CA PRO A 277 -8.71 23.19 -7.14
C PRO A 277 -10.16 23.59 -6.87
N ASP A 278 -10.54 24.85 -7.11
CA ASP A 278 -11.90 25.35 -6.90
C ASP A 278 -12.75 25.21 -8.18
N PRO A 279 -13.74 24.30 -8.25
CA PRO A 279 -14.67 24.17 -9.37
C PRO A 279 -15.50 25.42 -9.70
N ASN A 280 -15.47 26.50 -8.90
CA ASN A 280 -16.05 27.77 -9.31
C ASN A 280 -15.15 28.58 -10.26
N ASP A 281 -13.84 28.30 -10.29
CA ASP A 281 -12.92 28.84 -11.30
C ASP A 281 -13.05 28.02 -12.58
N PRO A 282 -13.33 28.66 -13.74
CA PRO A 282 -13.49 27.96 -15.02
C PRO A 282 -12.32 27.04 -15.40
N ARG A 283 -11.09 27.37 -14.96
CA ARG A 283 -9.88 26.58 -15.26
C ARG A 283 -9.92 25.22 -14.59
N TYR A 284 -10.30 25.16 -13.30
CA TYR A 284 -10.43 23.91 -12.57
C TYR A 284 -11.74 23.19 -12.90
N PHE A 285 -12.83 23.94 -13.11
CA PHE A 285 -14.10 23.37 -13.54
C PHE A 285 -13.96 22.56 -14.83
N ALA A 286 -13.32 23.13 -15.85
CA ALA A 286 -13.11 22.44 -17.12
C ALA A 286 -12.23 21.20 -16.96
N ALA A 287 -11.13 21.30 -16.21
CA ALA A 287 -10.20 20.20 -15.99
C ALA A 287 -10.78 19.05 -15.15
N LEU A 288 -11.67 19.35 -14.21
CA LEU A 288 -12.34 18.37 -13.35
C LEU A 288 -13.75 18.02 -13.83
N ALA A 289 -14.13 18.40 -15.05
CA ALA A 289 -15.40 17.98 -15.62
C ALA A 289 -15.38 16.47 -15.91
N PRO A 290 -16.47 15.72 -15.66
CA PRO A 290 -16.58 14.32 -16.08
C PRO A 290 -16.24 14.07 -17.55
N SER A 291 -16.53 15.04 -18.43
CA SER A 291 -16.20 14.99 -19.85
C SER A 291 -14.70 15.10 -20.14
N ALA A 292 -13.91 15.72 -19.25
CA ALA A 292 -12.45 15.82 -19.37
C ALA A 292 -11.74 14.54 -18.92
N PHE A 293 -12.42 13.67 -18.14
CA PHE A 293 -11.90 12.38 -17.67
C PHE A 293 -11.83 11.34 -18.80
N GLN A 294 -10.98 11.60 -19.80
CA GLN A 294 -10.78 10.76 -20.98
C GLN A 294 -9.30 10.61 -21.25
N PHE A 295 -8.81 9.37 -21.30
CA PHE A 295 -7.42 9.08 -21.68
C PHE A 295 -7.13 9.68 -23.07
N PRO A 296 -6.01 10.40 -23.29
CA PRO A 296 -4.79 10.48 -22.44
C PRO A 296 -4.78 11.60 -21.39
N TYR A 297 -5.95 12.04 -20.94
CA TYR A 297 -6.19 12.97 -19.83
C TYR A 297 -5.65 14.39 -20.01
N ALA A 298 -5.22 14.78 -21.22
CA ALA A 298 -4.70 16.13 -21.46
C ALA A 298 -5.72 17.25 -21.17
N ALA A 299 -7.01 16.98 -21.32
CA ALA A 299 -8.08 17.94 -20.98
C ALA A 299 -8.21 18.20 -19.47
N MET A 300 -7.58 17.39 -18.63
CA MET A 300 -7.53 17.57 -17.19
C MET A 300 -6.28 18.32 -16.71
N ASP A 301 -5.37 18.71 -17.60
CA ASP A 301 -4.22 19.52 -17.19
C ASP A 301 -4.71 20.88 -16.65
N MET A 302 -4.17 21.31 -15.51
CA MET A 302 -4.62 22.54 -14.84
C MET A 302 -3.45 23.34 -14.23
N PRO A 303 -3.59 24.66 -14.07
CA PRO A 303 -2.60 25.47 -13.35
C PRO A 303 -2.55 25.06 -11.87
N THR A 304 -1.53 25.52 -11.14
CA THR A 304 -1.41 25.29 -9.70
C THR A 304 -2.54 26.00 -8.93
N PRO A 305 -3.36 25.27 -8.14
CA PRO A 305 -4.32 25.88 -7.21
C PRO A 305 -3.69 26.97 -6.33
N GLN A 306 -4.43 28.07 -6.10
CA GLN A 306 -3.91 29.26 -5.40
C GLN A 306 -4.72 29.60 -4.15
N PRO A 307 -4.07 30.03 -3.06
CA PRO A 307 -2.61 30.19 -2.91
C PRO A 307 -1.88 28.84 -2.88
N ALA A 308 -0.68 28.78 -3.46
CA ALA A 308 0.17 27.60 -3.44
C ALA A 308 1.05 27.57 -2.18
N HIS A 309 1.42 26.37 -1.72
CA HIS A 309 2.17 26.16 -0.49
C HIS A 309 3.36 25.23 -0.69
N GLU A 310 4.48 25.62 -0.07
CA GLU A 310 5.62 24.73 0.15
C GLU A 310 5.53 24.11 1.53
N ASP A 311 6.13 22.93 1.66
CA ASP A 311 6.34 22.30 2.96
C ASP A 311 7.76 22.58 3.47
N ALA A 312 7.98 22.47 4.78
CA ALA A 312 9.34 22.51 5.33
C ALA A 312 10.15 21.31 4.83
N ILE A 313 11.44 21.47 4.55
CA ILE A 313 12.34 20.35 4.25
C ILE A 313 12.79 19.73 5.58
N PRO A 314 12.41 18.47 5.88
CA PRO A 314 12.83 17.85 7.12
C PRO A 314 14.35 17.72 7.21
N GLN A 315 14.91 18.02 8.37
CA GLN A 315 16.33 17.82 8.65
C GLN A 315 16.52 16.44 9.27
N ILE A 316 17.11 15.51 8.52
CA ILE A 316 17.30 14.13 8.97
C ILE A 316 18.70 13.96 9.54
N ALA A 317 18.78 13.49 10.79
CA ALA A 317 20.06 13.20 11.42
C ALA A 317 20.83 12.13 10.61
N ALA A 318 22.14 12.31 10.44
CA ALA A 318 22.97 11.41 9.64
C ALA A 318 22.92 9.94 10.12
N ASN A 319 22.67 9.72 11.42
CA ASN A 319 22.54 8.40 12.04
C ASN A 319 21.09 7.89 12.12
N TYR A 320 20.12 8.58 11.54
CA TYR A 320 18.70 8.21 11.64
C TYR A 320 18.41 6.84 10.99
N ARG A 321 18.91 6.62 9.78
CA ARG A 321 18.73 5.34 9.06
C ARG A 321 19.23 4.15 9.88
N PRO A 322 20.50 4.10 10.36
CA PRO A 322 20.96 2.98 11.17
C PRO A 322 20.24 2.87 12.53
N SER A 323 19.74 3.96 13.11
CA SER A 323 18.95 3.85 14.35
C SER A 323 17.57 3.22 14.13
N VAL A 324 16.95 3.45 12.97
CA VAL A 324 15.62 2.91 12.63
C VAL A 324 15.70 1.45 12.17
N LEU A 325 16.64 1.12 11.29
CA LEU A 325 16.78 -0.24 10.76
C LEU A 325 17.50 -1.17 11.73
N GLY A 326 18.30 -0.61 12.65
CA GLY A 326 19.14 -1.38 13.55
C GLY A 326 20.18 -2.23 12.82
N GLN A 327 20.71 -3.21 13.53
CA GLN A 327 21.59 -4.26 13.02
C GLN A 327 21.03 -5.60 13.49
N PRO A 328 19.96 -6.09 12.87
CA PRO A 328 19.33 -7.32 13.31
C PRO A 328 20.25 -8.52 13.05
N VAL A 329 20.25 -9.47 13.98
CA VAL A 329 21.08 -10.68 13.91
C VAL A 329 20.19 -11.89 14.16
N LEU A 330 19.98 -12.70 13.11
CA LEU A 330 19.19 -13.91 13.21
C LEU A 330 19.83 -14.93 14.17
N ARG A 331 19.02 -15.43 15.10
CA ARG A 331 19.31 -16.55 15.99
C ARG A 331 18.14 -17.52 15.97
N VAL A 332 18.42 -18.80 15.78
CA VAL A 332 17.42 -19.87 15.70
C VAL A 332 17.80 -20.93 16.71
N ASP A 333 16.86 -21.39 17.54
CA ASP A 333 17.12 -22.38 18.60
C ASP A 333 16.87 -23.84 18.19
N ALA A 334 16.99 -24.14 16.89
CA ALA A 334 16.71 -25.47 16.35
C ALA A 334 17.91 -26.10 15.65
N GLY A 335 18.17 -27.36 16.01
CA GLY A 335 19.07 -28.26 15.29
C GLY A 335 18.28 -29.21 14.38
N LYS A 336 18.64 -30.50 14.39
CA LYS A 336 17.93 -31.53 13.63
C LYS A 336 16.53 -31.77 14.23
N LEU A 337 15.50 -31.64 13.39
CA LEU A 337 14.10 -31.96 13.74
C LEU A 337 13.70 -33.31 13.15
N VAL A 338 12.88 -34.08 13.87
CA VAL A 338 12.27 -35.33 13.38
C VAL A 338 10.78 -35.25 13.62
N LEU A 339 9.99 -35.37 12.55
CA LEU A 339 8.53 -35.31 12.57
C LEU A 339 7.94 -36.65 12.10
N ARG A 340 6.89 -37.10 12.76
CA ARG A 340 6.18 -38.36 12.46
C ARG A 340 4.70 -38.10 12.27
N THR A 341 4.20 -38.31 11.05
CA THR A 341 2.77 -38.15 10.74
C THR A 341 1.92 -39.32 11.23
N ASP A 342 2.54 -40.47 11.49
CA ASP A 342 1.92 -41.68 12.04
C ASP A 342 1.96 -41.73 13.58
N GLY A 343 2.64 -40.77 14.20
CA GLY A 343 2.80 -40.68 15.65
C GLY A 343 1.71 -39.87 16.35
N SER A 344 1.97 -39.56 17.62
CA SER A 344 1.13 -38.65 18.41
C SER A 344 1.15 -37.21 17.86
N PRO A 345 0.16 -36.35 18.22
CA PRO A 345 0.11 -34.97 17.76
C PRO A 345 1.36 -34.11 18.06
N THR A 346 2.12 -34.47 19.10
CA THR A 346 3.38 -33.82 19.49
C THR A 346 4.57 -34.32 18.67
N GLU A 347 4.53 -35.55 18.16
CA GLU A 347 5.53 -36.08 17.23
C GLU A 347 5.30 -35.58 15.79
N ALA A 348 4.07 -35.19 15.45
CA ALA A 348 3.71 -34.66 14.14
C ALA A 348 4.08 -33.18 13.92
N ARG A 349 4.55 -32.49 14.97
CA ARG A 349 4.91 -31.06 14.93
C ARG A 349 6.19 -30.77 15.70
N ALA A 350 6.90 -29.71 15.32
CA ALA A 350 7.99 -29.16 16.10
C ALA A 350 7.85 -27.64 16.20
N THR A 351 8.39 -27.05 17.27
CA THR A 351 8.47 -25.61 17.43
C THR A 351 9.91 -25.17 17.28
N ILE A 352 10.13 -24.18 16.43
CA ILE A 352 11.40 -23.45 16.29
C ILE A 352 11.17 -22.05 16.84
N ARG A 353 12.16 -21.49 17.54
CA ARG A 353 12.15 -20.10 17.96
C ARG A 353 13.17 -19.28 17.20
N VAL A 354 12.72 -18.13 16.73
CA VAL A 354 13.53 -17.10 16.09
C VAL A 354 13.71 -15.93 17.05
N ARG A 355 14.94 -15.47 17.20
CA ARG A 355 15.30 -14.32 18.02
C ARG A 355 16.14 -13.34 17.22
N ASN A 356 16.01 -12.05 17.54
CA ASN A 356 16.94 -11.04 17.11
C ASN A 356 18.05 -10.87 18.18
N GLY A 357 19.23 -11.41 17.91
CA GLY A 357 20.41 -11.23 18.76
C GLY A 357 21.11 -9.87 18.60
N GLY A 358 20.59 -9.00 17.74
CA GLY A 358 21.10 -7.65 17.46
C GLY A 358 20.13 -6.58 17.92
N THR A 359 20.04 -5.49 17.15
CA THR A 359 19.14 -4.35 17.44
C THR A 359 18.01 -4.23 16.40
N GLY A 360 16.99 -3.44 16.73
CA GLY A 360 15.90 -3.13 15.80
C GLY A 360 14.96 -4.30 15.50
N ILE A 361 14.25 -4.23 14.37
CA ILE A 361 13.29 -5.25 13.94
C ILE A 361 14.00 -6.23 13.01
N LEU A 362 14.02 -7.52 13.37
CA LEU A 362 14.40 -8.59 12.45
C LEU A 362 13.13 -9.09 11.76
N SER A 363 12.94 -8.72 10.50
CA SER A 363 11.99 -9.38 9.61
C SER A 363 12.57 -10.72 9.17
N TRP A 364 11.83 -11.82 9.37
CA TRP A 364 12.29 -13.16 9.00
C TRP A 364 11.31 -13.86 8.05
N LEU A 365 11.84 -14.74 7.19
CA LEU A 365 11.09 -15.60 6.27
C LEU A 365 11.57 -17.04 6.40
N VAL A 366 10.63 -17.97 6.42
CA VAL A 366 10.90 -19.41 6.36
C VAL A 366 10.68 -19.91 4.93
N GLN A 367 11.68 -20.60 4.40
CA GLN A 367 11.66 -21.22 3.08
C GLN A 367 11.77 -22.74 3.23
N PRO A 368 10.65 -23.47 3.14
CA PRO A 368 10.66 -24.93 3.15
C PRO A 368 11.34 -25.51 1.90
N PRO A 369 11.95 -26.70 2.00
CA PRO A 369 12.58 -27.39 0.86
C PRO A 369 11.57 -27.90 -0.17
N GLY A 370 10.28 -27.92 0.18
CA GLY A 370 9.16 -28.30 -0.67
C GLY A 370 7.83 -28.17 0.07
N GLY A 371 6.71 -28.24 -0.65
CA GLY A 371 5.37 -28.04 -0.09
C GLY A 371 4.91 -29.10 0.93
N TRP A 372 5.67 -30.19 1.09
CA TRP A 372 5.41 -31.21 2.11
C TRP A 372 5.78 -30.77 3.52
N LEU A 373 6.56 -29.69 3.68
CA LEU A 373 6.91 -29.13 4.97
C LEU A 373 6.27 -27.74 5.09
N VAL A 374 5.51 -27.53 6.15
CA VAL A 374 4.74 -26.32 6.39
C VAL A 374 5.29 -25.61 7.61
N ALA A 375 5.58 -24.32 7.47
CA ALA A 375 5.97 -23.42 8.56
C ALA A 375 4.84 -22.43 8.84
N ASP A 376 4.46 -22.31 10.10
CA ASP A 376 3.35 -21.46 10.54
C ASP A 376 3.75 -20.66 11.81
N PRO A 377 3.82 -19.30 11.73
CA PRO A 377 3.66 -18.50 10.52
C PRO A 377 4.87 -18.64 9.56
N PRO A 378 4.70 -18.40 8.25
CA PRO A 378 5.79 -18.51 7.27
C PRO A 378 6.75 -17.32 7.31
N ALA A 379 6.34 -16.19 7.89
CA ALA A 379 7.12 -14.98 8.04
C ALA A 379 6.63 -14.17 9.25
N GLY A 380 7.48 -13.28 9.77
CA GLY A 380 7.12 -12.42 10.89
C GLY A 380 8.28 -11.53 11.34
N VAL A 381 8.22 -11.08 12.60
CA VAL A 381 9.26 -10.28 13.24
C VAL A 381 9.84 -10.97 14.47
N ALA A 382 11.09 -10.64 14.79
CA ALA A 382 11.64 -10.81 16.14
C ALA A 382 12.27 -9.48 16.57
N LEU A 383 11.99 -9.04 17.79
CA LEU A 383 12.39 -7.73 18.28
C LEU A 383 13.74 -7.80 18.98
N GLY A 384 14.69 -6.96 18.55
CA GLY A 384 16.03 -6.89 19.10
C GLY A 384 16.17 -5.82 20.18
N ALA A 385 17.40 -5.66 20.67
CA ALA A 385 17.72 -4.62 21.63
C ALA A 385 17.45 -3.22 21.06
N GLY A 386 17.09 -2.28 21.94
CA GLY A 386 16.77 -0.89 21.58
C GLY A 386 15.33 -0.65 21.17
N LEU A 387 14.50 -1.69 21.00
CA LEU A 387 13.06 -1.55 20.85
C LEU A 387 12.37 -1.74 22.20
N GLN A 388 11.39 -0.89 22.49
CA GLN A 388 10.51 -1.10 23.62
C GLN A 388 9.55 -2.25 23.32
N CYS A 389 9.43 -3.20 24.25
CA CYS A 389 8.58 -4.39 24.15
C CYS A 389 7.79 -4.51 25.45
N THR A 390 6.51 -4.12 25.42
CA THR A 390 5.60 -4.06 26.57
C THR A 390 4.58 -5.18 26.48
N ASP A 391 4.36 -5.92 27.57
CA ASP A 391 3.38 -7.02 27.65
C ASP A 391 2.03 -6.63 26.98
N PRO A 392 1.47 -7.45 26.06
CA PRO A 392 1.81 -8.84 25.71
C PRO A 392 2.89 -9.03 24.62
N CYS A 393 3.96 -8.23 24.62
CA CYS A 393 5.04 -8.37 23.66
C CYS A 393 6.02 -9.52 23.96
N SER A 394 6.35 -10.32 22.94
CA SER A 394 7.46 -11.29 22.98
C SER A 394 8.59 -10.88 22.01
N PRO A 395 9.85 -10.79 22.46
CA PRO A 395 10.99 -10.57 21.55
C PRO A 395 11.36 -11.85 20.78
N VAL A 396 10.73 -12.97 21.11
CA VAL A 396 10.95 -14.28 20.51
C VAL A 396 9.75 -14.66 19.66
N ALA A 397 9.97 -14.98 18.39
CA ALA A 397 8.94 -15.53 17.52
C ALA A 397 8.98 -17.06 17.59
N GLU A 398 7.81 -17.67 17.68
CA GLU A 398 7.66 -19.14 17.62
C GLU A 398 7.07 -19.55 16.28
N ILE A 399 7.64 -20.60 15.69
CA ILE A 399 7.27 -21.14 14.38
C ILE A 399 6.94 -22.60 14.58
N THR A 400 5.71 -22.98 14.23
CA THR A 400 5.30 -24.38 14.21
C THR A 400 5.64 -24.98 12.86
N ILE A 401 6.40 -26.07 12.87
CA ILE A 401 6.73 -26.87 11.70
C ILE A 401 5.86 -28.12 11.70
N THR A 402 5.13 -28.36 10.61
CA THR A 402 4.32 -29.56 10.39
C THR A 402 4.61 -30.17 9.02
N VAL A 403 4.15 -31.41 8.82
CA VAL A 403 4.23 -32.10 7.53
C VAL A 403 2.86 -32.11 6.87
N ASN A 404 2.79 -31.74 5.59
CA ASN A 404 1.65 -32.02 4.75
C ASN A 404 1.81 -33.41 4.11
N PRO A 405 1.09 -34.44 4.58
CA PRO A 405 1.27 -35.81 4.10
C PRO A 405 0.86 -36.00 2.64
N THR A 406 -0.02 -35.15 2.10
CA THR A 406 -0.49 -35.25 0.71
C THR A 406 0.58 -34.85 -0.31
N LEU A 407 1.55 -34.03 0.11
CA LEU A 407 2.65 -33.56 -0.74
C LEU A 407 3.97 -34.29 -0.42
N LEU A 408 3.95 -35.24 0.51
CA LEU A 408 5.15 -35.97 0.94
C LEU A 408 5.65 -36.87 -0.22
N PRO A 409 6.91 -36.72 -0.68
CA PRO A 409 7.40 -37.44 -1.86
C PRO A 409 7.45 -38.97 -1.74
N SER A 410 7.60 -39.47 -0.50
CA SER A 410 7.72 -40.89 -0.16
C SER A 410 7.35 -41.12 1.29
N ALA A 411 7.40 -42.37 1.78
CA ALA A 411 7.10 -42.72 3.18
C ALA A 411 7.97 -41.96 4.21
N SER A 412 9.11 -41.40 3.79
CA SER A 412 9.91 -40.45 4.54
C SER A 412 10.54 -39.43 3.58
N ALA A 413 10.91 -38.26 4.10
CA ALA A 413 11.64 -37.23 3.36
C ALA A 413 12.63 -36.52 4.28
N THR A 414 13.71 -35.99 3.71
CA THR A 414 14.68 -35.14 4.42
C THR A 414 14.90 -33.87 3.61
N GLY A 415 14.98 -32.74 4.29
CA GLY A 415 15.25 -31.46 3.66
C GLY A 415 15.75 -30.43 4.66
N THR A 416 16.20 -29.29 4.14
CA THR A 416 16.70 -28.18 4.96
C THR A 416 15.68 -27.05 4.95
N LEU A 417 15.25 -26.64 6.14
CA LEU A 417 14.45 -25.42 6.32
C LEU A 417 15.41 -24.22 6.33
N ARG A 418 15.25 -23.28 5.39
CA ARG A 418 16.04 -22.06 5.39
C ARG A 418 15.26 -20.94 6.08
N ILE A 419 15.87 -20.30 7.07
CA ILE A 419 15.33 -19.10 7.71
C ILE A 419 16.29 -17.95 7.37
N THR A 420 15.75 -16.88 6.83
CA THR A 420 16.51 -15.68 6.42
C THR A 420 15.96 -14.43 7.05
#